data_AF-A0A8B8T162-F1
#
_entry.id   AF-A0A8B8T162-F1
#
_cell.length_a   1.000
_cell.length_b   1.000
_cell.length_c   1.000
_cell.angle_alpha   90.00
_cell.angle_beta   90.00
_cell.angle_gamma   90.00
#
_symmetry.space_group_name_H-M   'P 1'
#
loop_
_entity.id
_entity.type
_entity.pdbx_description
1 polymer ?
#
loop_
_entity_poly.entity_id
_entity_poly.type
_entity_poly.pdbx_seq_one_letter_code
_entity_poly.pdbx_strand_id
1 'polypeptide(L)'
;MSSSRPGLRLTACLLNISEARRKYIVENVAKAALLEKNGQKHHEVSVLNIFSDQDYNRSVITIAASVEELGNSILAACVEAFRSIDMEVQEGIHPCLGAVDLIPIYPLSGVRVEECGAVARSLAENLVERVPGCSVFLFGEADLPEKRSLVQRRKQLGWFTRRDFSALEPDLGVAPARRCGLTVSYINKW
;
A
#
# COMPACT_ATOMS: atom_id res chain seq x y z
N MET A 1 -7.46 -16.29 39.10
CA MET A 1 -6.49 -15.76 38.11
C MET A 1 -7.19 -15.70 36.77
N SER A 2 -7.59 -14.51 36.32
CA SER A 2 -8.24 -14.34 35.02
C SER A 2 -7.19 -14.51 33.93
N SER A 3 -7.26 -15.63 33.20
CA SER A 3 -6.52 -15.81 31.96
C SER A 3 -7.17 -14.90 30.91
N SER A 4 -6.71 -13.66 30.82
CA SER A 4 -6.99 -12.83 29.67
C SER A 4 -6.30 -13.49 28.48
N ARG A 5 -7.08 -14.12 27.59
CA ARG A 5 -6.60 -14.39 26.23
C ARG A 5 -6.02 -13.07 25.71
N PRO A 6 -4.78 -13.02 25.20
CA PRO A 6 -4.30 -11.82 24.52
C PRO A 6 -5.37 -11.45 23.48
N GLY A 7 -5.94 -10.25 23.58
CA GLY A 7 -6.93 -9.79 22.61
C GLY A 7 -6.32 -9.83 21.22
N LEU A 8 -7.09 -10.25 20.21
CA LEU A 8 -6.63 -10.26 18.82
C LEU A 8 -6.09 -8.87 18.44
N ARG A 9 -4.82 -8.84 18.03
CA ARG A 9 -4.11 -7.63 17.58
C ARG A 9 -4.26 -7.47 16.08
N LEU A 10 -5.39 -6.91 15.66
CA LEU A 10 -5.83 -6.91 14.29
C LEU A 10 -5.62 -5.56 13.62
N THR A 11 -5.19 -5.59 12.37
CA THR A 11 -5.05 -4.45 11.47
C THR A 11 -5.70 -4.74 10.13
N ALA A 12 -5.97 -3.69 9.36
CA ALA A 12 -6.36 -3.82 7.96
C ALA A 12 -5.62 -2.82 7.08
N CYS A 13 -5.35 -3.23 5.85
CA CYS A 13 -4.88 -2.37 4.77
C CYS A 13 -5.93 -2.29 3.68
N LEU A 14 -6.23 -1.09 3.21
CA LEU A 14 -7.07 -0.87 2.02
C LEU A 14 -6.13 -0.57 0.85
N LEU A 15 -5.44 -1.58 0.34
CA LEU A 15 -4.41 -1.44 -0.70
C LEU A 15 -5.03 -0.93 -2.00
N ASN A 16 -4.55 0.21 -2.50
CA ASN A 16 -5.03 0.79 -3.76
C ASN A 16 -4.03 0.51 -4.87
N ILE A 17 -4.51 -0.10 -5.96
CA ILE A 17 -3.71 -0.38 -7.15
C ILE A 17 -4.35 0.25 -8.40
N SER A 18 -3.51 0.64 -9.34
CA SER A 18 -3.91 1.35 -10.57
C SER A 18 -4.29 0.37 -11.70
N GLU A 19 -5.14 -0.60 -11.37
CA GLU A 19 -5.68 -1.58 -12.30
C GLU A 19 -7.06 -2.05 -11.83
N ALA A 20 -8.01 -2.14 -12.76
CA ALA A 20 -9.34 -2.73 -12.55
C ALA A 20 -9.86 -3.54 -13.75
N ARG A 21 -9.38 -3.24 -14.96
CA ARG A 21 -9.85 -3.81 -16.23
C ARG A 21 -9.33 -5.22 -16.45
N ARG A 22 -8.05 -5.45 -16.16
CA ARG A 22 -7.42 -6.78 -16.20
C ARG A 22 -7.65 -7.48 -14.86
N LYS A 23 -8.84 -8.06 -14.70
CA LYS A 23 -9.29 -8.73 -13.47
C LYS A 23 -8.26 -9.74 -12.92
N TYR A 24 -7.59 -10.50 -13.79
CA TYR A 24 -6.59 -11.49 -13.37
C TYR A 24 -5.40 -10.84 -12.64
N ILE A 25 -5.02 -9.61 -12.98
CA ILE A 25 -3.95 -8.87 -12.30
C ILE A 25 -4.39 -8.56 -10.87
N VAL A 26 -5.60 -8.01 -10.71
CA VAL A 26 -6.18 -7.67 -9.39
C VAL A 26 -6.27 -8.93 -8.52
N GLU A 27 -6.74 -10.04 -9.09
CA GLU A 27 -6.83 -11.32 -8.39
C GLU A 27 -5.45 -11.88 -8.02
N ASN A 28 -4.43 -11.73 -8.87
CA ASN A 28 -3.08 -12.17 -8.56
C ASN A 28 -2.45 -11.36 -7.44
N VAL A 29 -2.65 -10.03 -7.43
CA VAL A 29 -2.23 -9.16 -6.33
C VAL A 29 -2.89 -9.57 -5.01
N ALA A 30 -4.20 -9.82 -5.02
CA ALA A 30 -4.93 -10.29 -3.84
C ALA A 30 -4.46 -11.68 -3.38
N LYS A 31 -4.18 -12.61 -4.31
CA LYS A 31 -3.63 -13.92 -3.98
C LYS A 31 -2.22 -13.82 -3.39
N ALA A 32 -1.37 -12.94 -3.91
CA ALA A 32 -0.01 -12.76 -3.40
C ALA A 32 0.01 -12.34 -1.92
N ALA A 33 -0.96 -11.53 -1.47
CA ALA A 33 -1.12 -11.19 -0.06
C ALA A 33 -1.42 -12.42 0.85
N LEU A 34 -2.01 -13.48 0.31
CA LEU A 34 -2.45 -14.65 1.06
C LEU A 34 -1.40 -15.76 1.15
N LEU A 35 -0.19 -15.56 0.60
CA LEU A 35 0.82 -16.60 0.52
C LEU A 35 2.03 -16.28 1.42
N GLU A 36 2.50 -17.30 2.12
CA GLU A 36 3.81 -17.30 2.77
C GLU A 36 4.94 -17.43 1.73
N LYS A 37 6.20 -17.19 2.16
CA LYS A 37 7.39 -17.33 1.29
C LYS A 37 7.55 -18.72 0.69
N ASN A 38 7.04 -19.76 1.35
CA ASN A 38 7.04 -21.16 0.90
C ASN A 38 5.88 -21.49 -0.07
N GLY A 39 5.02 -20.53 -0.40
CA GLY A 39 3.85 -20.70 -1.25
C GLY A 39 2.61 -21.29 -0.56
N GLN A 40 2.65 -21.53 0.75
CA GLN A 40 1.50 -21.98 1.52
C GLN A 40 0.56 -20.82 1.85
N LYS A 41 -0.70 -21.15 2.13
CA LYS A 41 -1.70 -20.14 2.53
C LYS A 41 -1.36 -19.61 3.92
N HIS A 42 -1.26 -18.29 4.04
CA HIS A 42 -1.07 -17.61 5.30
C HIS A 42 -2.36 -17.67 6.14
N HIS A 43 -2.32 -18.29 7.33
CA HIS A 43 -3.52 -18.52 8.15
C HIS A 43 -4.01 -17.26 8.87
N GLU A 44 -3.12 -16.32 9.19
CA GLU A 44 -3.45 -15.06 9.87
C GLU A 44 -3.76 -13.88 8.94
N VAL A 45 -3.88 -14.12 7.63
CA VAL A 45 -4.17 -13.07 6.65
C VAL A 45 -5.46 -13.40 5.90
N SER A 46 -6.30 -12.40 5.67
CA SER A 46 -7.53 -12.53 4.89
C SER A 46 -7.74 -11.34 3.97
N VAL A 47 -8.11 -11.62 2.72
CA VAL A 47 -8.68 -10.60 1.81
C VAL A 47 -10.17 -10.54 2.10
N LEU A 48 -10.63 -9.42 2.66
CA LEU A 48 -12.03 -9.23 3.07
C LEU A 48 -12.90 -8.72 1.92
N ASN A 49 -12.32 -7.91 1.03
CA ASN A 49 -13.05 -7.30 -0.08
C ASN A 49 -12.10 -6.91 -1.22
N ILE A 50 -12.61 -6.94 -2.45
CA ILE A 50 -11.98 -6.34 -3.63
C ILE A 50 -13.03 -5.46 -4.28
N PHE A 51 -12.81 -4.15 -4.27
CA PHE A 51 -13.61 -3.20 -5.01
C PHE A 51 -12.84 -2.72 -6.24
N SER A 52 -13.44 -2.75 -7.41
CA SER A 52 -12.80 -2.36 -8.68
C SER A 52 -13.69 -1.37 -9.43
N ASP A 53 -13.11 -0.25 -9.84
CA ASP A 53 -13.76 0.78 -10.65
C ASP A 53 -13.10 0.83 -12.03
N GLN A 54 -13.88 0.51 -13.06
CA GLN A 54 -13.40 0.34 -14.44
C GLN A 54 -13.08 1.67 -15.13
N ASP A 55 -13.84 2.73 -14.78
CA ASP A 55 -13.64 4.06 -15.34
C ASP A 55 -12.40 4.69 -14.72
N TYR A 56 -12.24 4.54 -13.41
CA TYR A 56 -11.05 5.00 -12.68
C TYR A 56 -9.82 4.14 -12.98
N ASN A 57 -10.03 2.93 -13.52
CA ASN A 57 -9.03 1.88 -13.69
C ASN A 57 -8.22 1.67 -12.40
N ARG A 58 -8.95 1.47 -11.30
CA ARG A 58 -8.39 1.42 -9.94
C ARG A 58 -9.14 0.41 -9.09
N SER A 59 -8.38 -0.36 -8.31
CA SER A 59 -8.95 -1.31 -7.35
C SER A 59 -8.48 -1.03 -5.93
N VAL A 60 -9.35 -1.34 -4.96
CA VAL A 60 -9.07 -1.31 -3.52
C VAL A 60 -9.24 -2.72 -2.97
N ILE A 61 -8.14 -3.30 -2.51
CA ILE A 61 -8.09 -4.64 -1.91
C ILE A 61 -8.00 -4.47 -0.39
N THR A 62 -9.04 -4.90 0.32
CA THR A 62 -9.08 -4.85 1.79
C THR A 62 -8.47 -6.12 2.35
N ILE A 63 -7.34 -5.99 3.03
CA ILE A 63 -6.55 -7.10 3.58
C ILE A 63 -6.49 -6.92 5.08
N ALA A 64 -6.93 -7.91 5.86
CA ALA A 64 -6.84 -7.90 7.32
C ALA A 64 -5.85 -8.97 7.79
N ALA A 65 -5.05 -8.62 8.79
CA ALA A 65 -4.05 -9.50 9.38
C ALA A 65 -3.68 -9.08 10.81
N SER A 66 -2.93 -9.93 11.50
CA SER A 66 -2.19 -9.51 12.70
C SER A 66 -1.24 -8.35 12.35
N VAL A 67 -0.96 -7.47 13.31
CA VAL A 67 -0.05 -6.33 13.06
C VAL A 67 1.36 -6.82 12.66
N GLU A 68 1.75 -7.98 13.17
CA GLU A 68 3.03 -8.63 12.90
C GLU A 68 3.13 -9.13 11.45
N GLU A 69 2.03 -9.63 10.87
CA GLU A 69 2.04 -10.25 9.53
C GLU A 69 1.56 -9.33 8.40
N LEU A 70 0.87 -8.24 8.72
CA LEU A 70 0.34 -7.33 7.71
C LEU A 70 1.45 -6.79 6.80
N GLY A 71 2.60 -6.39 7.34
CA GLY A 71 3.70 -5.82 6.55
C GLY A 71 4.19 -6.76 5.44
N ASN A 72 4.42 -8.04 5.79
CA ASN A 72 4.86 -9.06 4.84
C ASN A 72 3.81 -9.36 3.76
N SER A 73 2.55 -9.47 4.17
CA SER A 73 1.43 -9.72 3.27
C SER A 73 1.26 -8.60 2.24
N ILE A 74 1.25 -7.35 2.70
CA ILE A 74 1.10 -6.20 1.81
C ILE A 74 2.32 -6.03 0.90
N LEU A 75 3.53 -6.29 1.41
CA LEU A 75 4.74 -6.27 0.58
C LEU A 75 4.65 -7.27 -0.59
N ALA A 76 4.18 -8.51 -0.33
CA ALA A 76 3.99 -9.51 -1.37
C ALA A 76 2.99 -9.06 -2.45
N ALA A 77 1.86 -8.49 -2.03
CA ALA A 77 0.89 -7.90 -2.96
C ALA A 77 1.47 -6.73 -3.77
N CYS A 78 2.24 -5.84 -3.13
CA CYS A 78 2.87 -4.71 -3.81
C CYS A 78 3.86 -5.19 -4.87
N VAL A 79 4.73 -6.16 -4.55
CA VAL A 79 5.69 -6.72 -5.51
C VAL A 79 4.97 -7.30 -6.73
N GLU A 80 3.86 -8.03 -6.53
CA GLU A 80 3.06 -8.57 -7.63
C GLU A 80 2.40 -7.46 -8.47
N ALA A 81 1.93 -6.39 -7.82
CA ALA A 81 1.34 -5.23 -8.50
C ALA A 81 2.37 -4.51 -9.37
N PHE A 82 3.55 -4.21 -8.84
CA PHE A 82 4.64 -3.58 -9.59
C PHE A 82 5.16 -4.44 -10.74
N ARG A 83 5.11 -5.77 -10.60
CA ARG A 83 5.48 -6.71 -11.66
C ARG A 83 4.46 -6.71 -12.80
N SER A 84 3.19 -6.55 -12.49
CA SER A 84 2.08 -6.81 -13.41
C SER A 84 1.46 -5.56 -14.02
N ILE A 85 1.57 -4.41 -13.34
CA ILE A 85 0.99 -3.15 -13.77
C ILE A 85 2.11 -2.29 -14.36
N ASP A 86 1.91 -1.90 -15.62
CA ASP A 86 2.79 -0.97 -16.33
C ASP A 86 2.14 0.40 -16.38
N MET A 87 2.73 1.35 -15.66
CA MET A 87 2.23 2.73 -15.58
C MET A 87 2.44 3.54 -16.86
N GLU A 88 3.26 3.08 -17.82
CA GLU A 88 3.43 3.78 -19.10
C GLU A 88 2.20 3.63 -20.02
N VAL A 89 1.42 2.58 -19.80
CA VAL A 89 0.19 2.28 -20.55
C VAL A 89 -1.05 2.32 -19.67
N GLN A 90 -0.89 2.71 -18.39
CA GLN A 90 -2.01 2.85 -17.48
C GLN A 90 -2.84 4.06 -17.88
N GLU A 91 -4.14 3.84 -18.09
CA GLU A 91 -5.10 4.88 -18.41
C GLU A 91 -6.36 4.71 -17.56
N GLY A 92 -6.77 5.77 -16.88
CA GLY A 92 -7.97 5.85 -16.07
C GLY A 92 -8.31 7.31 -15.78
N ILE A 93 -9.58 7.61 -15.48
CA ILE A 93 -10.00 9.01 -15.22
C ILE A 93 -9.61 9.50 -13.81
N HIS A 94 -9.17 8.59 -12.94
CA HIS A 94 -8.69 8.91 -11.60
C HIS A 94 -7.19 9.21 -11.61
N PRO A 95 -6.74 10.35 -11.06
CA PRO A 95 -5.32 10.60 -10.91
C PRO A 95 -4.71 9.56 -9.98
N CYS A 96 -3.68 8.88 -10.46
CA CYS A 96 -2.87 7.96 -9.69
C CYS A 96 -1.40 8.31 -9.90
N LEU A 97 -0.56 7.98 -8.92
CA LEU A 97 0.88 8.24 -9.04
C LEU A 97 1.70 6.99 -9.35
N GLY A 98 1.18 5.79 -9.12
CA GLY A 98 1.90 4.55 -9.39
C GLY A 98 1.05 3.30 -9.42
N ALA A 99 1.69 2.17 -9.73
CA ALA A 99 1.06 0.86 -9.81
C ALA A 99 0.40 0.47 -8.49
N VAL A 100 1.11 0.73 -7.39
CA VAL A 100 0.57 0.79 -6.04
C VAL A 100 0.44 2.26 -5.67
N ASP A 101 -0.80 2.72 -5.59
CA ASP A 101 -1.12 4.13 -5.45
C ASP A 101 -1.11 4.57 -3.98
N LEU A 102 -1.78 3.78 -3.13
CA LEU A 102 -1.92 4.07 -1.70
C LEU A 102 -1.91 2.79 -0.86
N ILE A 103 -1.11 2.80 0.21
CA ILE A 103 -1.04 1.72 1.22
C ILE A 103 -1.47 2.25 2.59
N PRO A 104 -2.78 2.41 2.83
CA PRO A 104 -3.31 2.87 4.11
C PRO A 104 -3.46 1.71 5.10
N ILE A 105 -2.87 1.83 6.29
CA ILE A 105 -2.97 0.84 7.37
C ILE A 105 -3.84 1.37 8.50
N TYR A 106 -4.76 0.56 8.98
CA TYR A 106 -5.72 0.90 10.03
C TYR A 106 -5.63 -0.09 11.19
N PRO A 107 -5.56 0.40 12.44
CA PRO A 107 -5.75 -0.46 13.60
C PRO A 107 -7.23 -0.88 13.69
N LEU A 108 -7.50 -2.16 13.92
CA LEU A 108 -8.85 -2.69 14.13
C LEU A 108 -9.11 -3.08 15.59
N SER A 109 -8.15 -3.77 16.22
CA SER A 109 -8.27 -4.22 17.61
C SER A 109 -6.89 -4.40 18.23
N GLY A 110 -6.67 -3.93 19.46
CA GLY A 110 -5.44 -4.21 20.22
C GLY A 110 -4.14 -3.67 19.60
N VAL A 111 -4.23 -2.69 18.69
CA VAL A 111 -3.11 -2.09 17.95
C VAL A 111 -3.23 -0.58 18.00
N ARG A 112 -2.12 0.11 18.26
CA ARG A 112 -2.09 1.57 18.23
C ARG A 112 -1.72 2.11 16.85
N VAL A 113 -2.10 3.35 16.57
CA VAL A 113 -1.79 4.02 15.29
C VAL A 113 -0.28 4.16 15.06
N GLU A 114 0.53 4.31 16.11
CA GLU A 114 1.98 4.43 15.98
C GLU A 114 2.62 3.10 15.56
N GLU A 115 2.02 1.98 15.94
CA GLU A 115 2.47 0.64 15.53
C GLU A 115 2.19 0.40 14.05
N CYS A 116 1.01 0.82 13.57
CA CYS A 116 0.73 0.88 12.14
C CYS A 116 1.78 1.76 11.41
N GLY A 117 2.21 2.88 12.02
CA GLY A 117 3.21 3.78 11.46
C GLY A 117 4.59 3.13 11.35
N ALA A 118 4.94 2.30 12.32
CA ALA A 118 6.14 1.47 12.26
C ALA A 118 6.05 0.40 11.16
N VAL A 119 4.91 -0.29 11.03
CA VAL A 119 4.67 -1.27 9.95
C VAL A 119 4.78 -0.58 8.57
N ALA A 120 4.15 0.58 8.40
CA ALA A 120 4.18 1.35 7.16
C ALA A 120 5.60 1.74 6.74
N ARG A 121 6.42 2.24 7.68
CA ARG A 121 7.83 2.59 7.41
C ARG A 121 8.68 1.37 7.04
N SER A 122 8.58 0.29 7.83
CA SER A 122 9.31 -0.94 7.54
C SER A 122 8.90 -1.53 6.19
N LEU A 123 7.61 -1.52 5.87
CA LEU A 123 7.11 -1.93 4.56
C LEU A 123 7.72 -1.08 3.44
N ALA A 124 7.75 0.25 3.61
CA ALA A 124 8.29 1.16 2.62
C ALA A 124 9.78 0.91 2.34
N GLU A 125 10.59 0.70 3.38
CA GLU A 125 12.00 0.32 3.27
C GLU A 125 12.17 -0.99 2.48
N ASN A 126 11.43 -2.03 2.87
CA ASN A 126 11.47 -3.32 2.18
C ASN A 126 10.98 -3.24 0.72
N LEU A 127 10.02 -2.35 0.44
CA LEU A 127 9.47 -2.18 -0.90
C LEU A 127 10.50 -1.56 -1.84
N VAL A 128 11.20 -0.50 -1.43
CA VAL A 128 12.24 0.14 -2.26
C VAL A 128 13.44 -0.78 -2.49
N GLU A 129 13.75 -1.67 -1.54
CA GLU A 129 14.77 -2.70 -1.73
C GLU A 129 14.36 -3.76 -2.76
N ARG A 130 13.09 -4.19 -2.76
CA ARG A 130 12.60 -5.28 -3.61
C ARG A 130 12.16 -4.83 -5.00
N VAL A 131 11.78 -3.58 -5.17
CA VAL A 131 11.23 -3.05 -6.41
C VAL A 131 12.13 -1.92 -6.92
N PRO A 132 13.08 -2.23 -7.82
CA PRO A 132 13.94 -1.22 -8.42
C PRO A 132 13.14 -0.11 -9.11
N GLY A 133 13.51 1.14 -8.87
CA GLY A 133 12.80 2.31 -9.42
C GLY A 133 11.51 2.67 -8.70
N CYS A 134 11.17 1.97 -7.61
CA CYS A 134 10.09 2.39 -6.71
C CYS A 134 10.52 3.57 -5.85
N SER A 135 9.59 4.50 -5.66
CA SER A 135 9.74 5.63 -4.74
C SER A 135 8.55 5.65 -3.79
N VAL A 136 8.81 5.99 -2.52
CA VAL A 136 7.76 6.05 -1.50
C VAL A 136 7.67 7.43 -0.90
N PHE A 137 6.44 7.89 -0.71
CA PHE A 137 6.10 9.09 0.04
C PHE A 137 5.29 8.70 1.28
N LEU A 138 5.81 9.04 2.45
CA LEU A 138 5.23 8.71 3.74
C LEU A 138 4.30 9.83 4.21
N PHE A 139 3.24 9.47 4.93
CA PHE A 139 2.35 10.43 5.60
C PHE A 139 1.66 9.80 6.81
N GLY A 140 0.96 10.64 7.57
CA GLY A 140 0.38 10.27 8.85
C GLY A 140 1.46 9.81 9.83
N GLU A 141 1.17 8.77 10.60
CA GLU A 141 2.08 8.23 11.62
C GLU A 141 3.37 7.59 11.06
N ALA A 142 3.46 7.42 9.73
CA ALA A 142 4.67 6.94 9.07
C ALA A 142 5.64 8.08 8.69
N ASP A 143 5.17 9.33 8.62
CA ASP A 143 5.97 10.49 8.24
C ASP A 143 6.49 11.19 9.49
N LEU A 144 7.77 11.03 9.79
CA LEU A 144 8.36 11.60 11.00
C LEU A 144 9.53 12.52 10.64
N PRO A 145 9.68 13.66 11.35
CA PRO A 145 8.83 14.13 12.46
C PRO A 145 7.53 14.84 12.05
N GLU A 146 7.31 15.15 10.78
CA GLU A 146 6.31 16.13 10.34
C GLU A 146 4.86 15.66 10.42
N LYS A 147 4.61 14.35 10.37
CA LYS A 147 3.28 13.71 10.37
C LYS A 147 2.30 14.36 9.39
N ARG A 148 2.76 14.70 8.19
CA ARG A 148 1.93 15.37 7.17
C ARG A 148 0.71 14.51 6.87
N SER A 149 -0.44 15.14 6.66
CA SER A 149 -1.67 14.46 6.23
C SER A 149 -1.61 14.07 4.75
N LEU A 150 -2.52 13.18 4.32
CA LEU A 150 -2.70 12.84 2.90
C LEU A 150 -2.97 14.07 2.04
N VAL A 151 -3.77 15.01 2.55
CA VAL A 151 -4.11 16.25 1.83
C VAL A 151 -2.87 17.10 1.60
N GLN A 152 -2.02 17.24 2.63
CA GLN A 152 -0.75 17.96 2.51
C GLN A 152 0.19 17.29 1.50
N ARG A 153 0.35 15.96 1.56
CA ARG A 153 1.17 15.23 0.59
C ARG A 153 0.62 15.33 -0.83
N ARG A 154 -0.68 15.12 -1.05
CA ARG A 154 -1.29 15.27 -2.38
C ARG A 154 -1.06 16.66 -2.98
N LYS A 155 -1.14 17.70 -2.15
CA LYS A 155 -0.82 19.07 -2.57
C LYS A 155 0.66 19.23 -2.93
N GLN A 156 1.57 18.73 -2.10
CA GLN A 156 3.02 18.77 -2.34
C GLN A 156 3.40 18.05 -3.64
N LEU A 157 2.83 16.87 -3.86
CA LEU A 157 3.08 16.03 -5.04
C LEU A 157 2.36 16.54 -6.29
N GLY A 158 1.43 17.50 -6.15
CA GLY A 158 0.61 17.98 -7.26
C GLY A 158 -0.29 16.88 -7.84
N TRP A 159 -0.83 16.00 -6.98
CA TRP A 159 -1.59 14.79 -7.34
C TRP A 159 -2.68 15.03 -8.39
N PHE A 160 -3.33 16.19 -8.37
CA PHE A 160 -4.44 16.53 -9.26
C PHE A 160 -4.03 17.38 -10.48
N THR A 161 -2.77 17.83 -10.55
CA THR A 161 -2.37 18.94 -11.44
C THR A 161 -1.05 18.74 -12.19
N ARG A 162 -0.15 17.85 -11.76
CA ARG A 162 1.23 17.79 -12.29
C ARG A 162 1.51 16.54 -13.14
N ARG A 163 2.34 16.74 -14.16
CA ARG A 163 2.78 15.74 -15.15
C ARG A 163 4.27 15.36 -15.06
N ASP A 164 5.05 16.08 -14.23
CA ASP A 164 6.50 15.85 -14.13
C ASP A 164 6.88 15.34 -12.75
N PHE A 165 7.11 14.03 -12.68
CA PHE A 165 7.54 13.34 -11.46
C PHE A 165 9.04 13.44 -11.21
N SER A 166 9.84 13.91 -12.18
CA SER A 166 11.30 13.94 -12.07
C SER A 166 11.81 14.97 -11.04
N ALA A 167 11.00 15.98 -10.74
CA ALA A 167 11.31 17.02 -9.76
C ALA A 167 10.86 16.67 -8.33
N LEU A 168 10.29 15.49 -8.10
CA LEU A 168 9.84 15.06 -6.78
C LEU A 168 10.96 14.34 -6.04
N GLU A 169 11.20 14.76 -4.80
CA GLU A 169 12.12 14.10 -3.87
C GLU A 169 11.33 13.11 -3.00
N PRO A 170 11.46 11.80 -3.20
CA PRO A 170 10.78 10.82 -2.38
C PRO A 170 11.40 10.73 -0.98
N ASP A 171 10.60 10.31 -0.01
CA ASP A 171 11.11 10.07 1.35
C ASP A 171 11.99 8.81 1.38
N LEU A 172 11.68 7.82 0.54
CA LEU A 172 12.47 6.60 0.36
C LEU A 172 12.55 6.18 -1.11
N GLY A 173 13.68 5.59 -1.49
CA GLY A 173 13.93 5.09 -2.84
C GLY A 173 14.57 6.14 -3.76
N VAL A 174 14.60 5.82 -5.06
CA VAL A 174 15.17 6.70 -6.09
C VAL A 174 14.09 7.57 -6.72
N ALA A 175 14.47 8.52 -7.59
CA ALA A 175 13.50 9.26 -8.37
C ALA A 175 12.54 8.31 -9.15
N PRO A 176 11.24 8.63 -9.24
CA PRO A 176 10.22 7.76 -9.84
C PRO A 176 10.59 7.23 -11.23
N ALA A 177 10.60 5.92 -11.37
CA ALA A 177 10.57 5.30 -12.69
C ALA A 177 9.15 5.39 -13.27
N ARG A 178 9.02 5.79 -14.54
CA ARG A 178 7.73 5.93 -15.23
C ARG A 178 6.88 4.66 -15.18
N ARG A 179 7.51 3.49 -15.24
CA ARG A 179 6.87 2.18 -15.24
C ARG A 179 6.27 1.75 -13.90
N CYS A 180 6.90 2.12 -12.78
CA CYS A 180 6.47 1.75 -11.44
C CYS A 180 5.55 2.83 -10.83
N GLY A 181 5.88 4.10 -11.08
CA GLY A 181 5.28 5.25 -10.43
C GLY A 181 5.60 5.34 -8.93
N LEU A 182 4.77 6.06 -8.18
CA LEU A 182 4.97 6.45 -6.78
C LEU A 182 4.01 5.73 -5.85
N THR A 183 4.53 5.29 -4.70
CA THR A 183 3.73 4.69 -3.62
C THR A 183 3.55 5.69 -2.50
N VAL A 184 2.33 5.80 -1.98
CA VAL A 184 2.01 6.74 -0.90
C VAL A 184 1.47 5.90 0.29
N SER A 185 2.14 5.89 1.46
CA SER A 185 1.69 5.13 2.66
C SER A 185 1.02 5.97 3.77
N TYR A 186 -0.22 5.61 4.16
CA TYR A 186 -1.11 6.38 5.06
C TYR A 186 -1.44 5.70 6.39
N ILE A 187 -1.80 6.50 7.41
CA ILE A 187 -2.72 6.09 8.49
C ILE A 187 -3.70 7.24 8.85
N ASN A 188 -5.02 6.96 8.90
CA ASN A 188 -6.00 7.73 9.70
C ASN A 188 -6.70 6.79 10.68
N LYS A 189 -7.25 7.36 11.76
CA LYS A 189 -8.33 6.69 12.50
C LYS A 189 -9.57 6.63 11.61
N TRP A 190 -10.29 5.51 11.67
CA TRP A 190 -11.66 5.39 11.13
C TRP A 190 -12.54 6.54 11.62
#